data_AF-A0A158A9T4-F1
#
_entry.id   AF-A0A158A9T4-F1
#
_cell.length_a   1.000
_cell.length_b   1.000
_cell.length_c   1.000
_cell.angle_alpha   90.00
_cell.angle_beta   90.00
_cell.angle_gamma   90.00
#
_symmetry.space_group_name_H-M   'P 1'
#
loop_
_entity.id
_entity.type
_entity.pdbx_description
1 polymer ?
#
loop_
_entity_poly.entity_id
_entity_poly.type
_entity_poly.pdbx_seq_one_letter_code
_entity_poly.pdbx_strand_id
1 'polypeptide(L)'
;MLAAEKGFYWRNELQAPIGKTGQSFYAGIDYGRVFGPTTAYLTGTQLVGAVIGIRGGIPAKYAGFSYELFAGTPIYKPSGFPTSRVTVGFQVTAQL
;
A
#
# COMPACT_ATOMS: atom_id res chain seq x y z
N MET A 1 2.97 15.35 -1.14
CA MET A 1 3.71 14.34 -1.94
C MET A 1 5.20 14.59 -1.75
N LEU A 2 6.03 13.55 -1.63
CA LEU A 2 7.48 13.67 -1.77
C LEU A 2 7.85 13.33 -3.21
N ALA A 3 8.40 14.29 -3.94
CA ALA A 3 8.77 14.14 -5.34
C ALA A 3 10.08 14.90 -5.60
N ALA A 4 10.99 14.26 -6.33
CA ALA A 4 12.26 14.84 -6.78
C ALA A 4 12.68 14.18 -8.10
N GLU A 5 13.83 14.55 -8.64
CA GLU A 5 14.36 14.06 -9.92
C GLU A 5 14.66 12.56 -9.90
N LYS A 6 15.04 12.03 -8.73
CA LYS A 6 15.36 10.61 -8.53
C LYS A 6 14.72 10.09 -7.26
N GLY A 7 14.48 8.79 -7.23
CA GLY A 7 14.03 8.10 -6.03
C GLY A 7 14.06 6.60 -6.21
N PHE A 8 13.89 5.90 -5.10
CA PHE A 8 13.59 4.47 -5.10
C PHE A 8 12.50 4.18 -4.08
N TYR A 9 11.84 3.04 -4.27
CA TYR A 9 10.97 2.47 -3.27
C TYR A 9 11.24 0.97 -3.15
N TRP A 10 10.91 0.43 -1.99
CA TRP A 10 10.99 -0.98 -1.67
C TRP A 10 9.70 -1.37 -0.96
N ARG A 11 9.09 -2.46 -1.41
CA ARG A 11 7.82 -2.98 -0.89
C ARG A 11 7.97 -4.45 -0.58
N ASN A 12 7.53 -4.85 0.59
CA ASN A 12 7.41 -6.26 0.97
C ASN A 12 6.02 -6.52 1.47
N GLU A 13 5.47 -7.65 1.05
CA GLU A 13 4.18 -8.12 1.48
C GLU A 13 4.32 -9.59 1.89
N LEU A 14 3.73 -9.92 3.04
CA LEU A 14 3.55 -11.30 3.49
C LEU A 14 2.06 -11.60 3.44
N GLN A 15 1.72 -12.72 2.79
CA GLN A 15 0.34 -13.16 2.60
C GLN A 15 0.12 -14.50 3.29
N ALA A 16 -1.01 -14.62 4.00
CA ALA A 16 -1.47 -15.83 4.66
C ALA A 16 -2.87 -16.20 4.16
N PRO A 17 -3.04 -17.38 3.51
CA PRO A 17 -4.35 -17.89 3.14
C PRO A 17 -5.25 -18.13 4.38
N ILE A 18 -6.52 -17.78 4.28
CA ILE A 18 -7.51 -18.00 5.35
C ILE A 18 -8.20 -19.34 5.10
N GLY A 19 -7.63 -20.42 5.63
CA GLY A 19 -8.16 -21.77 5.48
C GLY A 19 -8.42 -22.14 4.02
N LYS A 20 -9.59 -22.70 3.72
CA LYS A 20 -10.04 -23.04 2.35
C LYS A 20 -11.06 -22.04 1.78
N THR A 21 -11.08 -20.81 2.28
CA THR A 21 -12.12 -19.83 1.94
C THR A 21 -11.91 -19.15 0.59
N GLY A 22 -10.73 -19.30 -0.03
CA GLY A 22 -10.33 -18.51 -1.19
C GLY A 22 -9.92 -17.07 -0.85
N GLN A 23 -9.87 -16.72 0.44
CA GLN A 23 -9.44 -15.42 0.94
C GLN A 23 -8.03 -15.50 1.50
N SER A 24 -7.34 -14.37 1.54
CA SER A 24 -6.04 -14.22 2.16
C SER A 24 -5.96 -12.92 2.94
N PHE A 25 -5.38 -13.00 4.12
CA PHE A 25 -4.89 -11.83 4.84
C PHE A 25 -3.48 -11.50 4.34
N TYR A 26 -3.13 -10.22 4.31
CA TYR A 26 -1.77 -9.81 4.04
C TYR A 26 -1.37 -8.63 4.94
N ALA A 27 -0.06 -8.52 5.17
CA ALA A 27 0.58 -7.40 5.82
C ALA A 27 1.82 -7.00 5.03
N GLY A 28 2.09 -5.70 4.94
CA GLY A 28 3.20 -5.19 4.17
C GLY A 28 3.89 -4.00 4.82
N ILE A 29 5.14 -3.80 4.41
CA ILE A 29 5.96 -2.64 4.77
C ILE A 29 6.58 -2.04 3.50
N ASP A 30 6.45 -0.72 3.39
CA ASP A 30 6.93 0.06 2.27
C ASP A 30 7.95 1.10 2.75
N TYR A 31 9.04 1.25 2.04
CA TYR A 31 10.01 2.33 2.20
C TYR A 31 10.18 3.08 0.89
N GLY A 32 10.18 4.40 0.94
CA GLY A 32 10.46 5.25 -0.22
C GLY A 32 11.45 6.34 0.13
N ARG A 33 12.38 6.65 -0.77
CA ARG A 33 13.29 7.78 -0.63
C ARG A 33 13.52 8.50 -1.95
N VAL A 34 13.57 9.83 -1.90
CA VAL A 34 13.85 10.72 -3.03
C VAL A 34 15.21 11.41 -2.87
N PHE A 35 15.85 11.74 -3.99
CA PHE A 35 17.19 12.34 -4.06
C PHE A 35 17.27 13.30 -5.24
N GLY A 36 18.15 14.30 -5.14
CA GLY A 36 18.42 15.27 -6.19
C GLY A 36 18.43 16.70 -5.66
N PRO A 37 18.88 17.68 -6.46
CA PRO A 37 18.98 19.08 -6.03
C PRO A 37 17.67 19.64 -5.45
N THR A 38 16.51 19.28 -6.00
CA THR A 38 15.21 19.77 -5.50
C THR A 38 14.85 19.26 -4.11
N THR A 39 15.52 18.21 -3.60
CA THR A 39 15.25 17.70 -2.24
C THR A 39 15.59 18.68 -1.13
N ALA A 40 16.42 19.69 -1.41
CA ALA A 40 16.72 20.78 -0.47
C ALA A 40 15.48 21.60 -0.08
N TYR A 41 14.42 21.58 -0.90
CA TYR A 41 13.17 22.29 -0.65
C TYR A 41 12.08 21.40 -0.05
N LEU A 42 12.35 20.11 0.16
CA LEU A 42 11.40 19.17 0.74
C LEU A 42 11.52 19.14 2.27
N THR A 43 10.39 18.98 2.95
CA THR A 43 10.35 18.83 4.43
C THR A 43 11.00 17.53 4.92
N GLY A 44 11.27 16.60 4.01
CA GLY A 44 12.14 15.46 4.20
C GLY A 44 12.19 14.61 2.94
N THR A 45 12.97 13.54 2.96
CA THR A 45 13.27 12.77 1.74
C THR A 45 12.82 11.32 1.79
N GLN A 46 12.29 10.84 2.93
CA GLN A 46 11.96 9.43 3.11
C GLN A 46 10.58 9.23 3.74
N LEU A 47 9.95 8.10 3.44
CA LEU A 47 8.69 7.64 4.02
C LEU A 47 8.80 6.15 4.33
N VAL A 48 8.20 5.73 5.45
CA VAL A 48 7.95 4.32 5.76
C VAL A 48 6.46 4.15 6.01
N GLY A 49 5.83 3.18 5.36
CA GLY A 49 4.42 2.83 5.56
C GLY A 49 4.26 1.37 5.96
N ALA A 50 3.22 1.07 6.73
CA ALA A 50 2.71 -0.28 6.90
C ALA A 50 1.30 -0.37 6.31
N VAL A 51 0.95 -1.54 5.82
CA VAL A 51 -0.38 -1.88 5.32
C VAL A 51 -0.80 -3.24 5.83
N ILE A 52 -2.07 -3.39 6.13
CA ILE A 52 -2.72 -4.69 6.29
C ILE A 52 -3.95 -4.73 5.38
N GLY A 53 -4.31 -5.91 4.92
CA GLY A 53 -5.50 -6.08 4.11
C GLY A 53 -6.00 -7.51 4.03
N ILE A 54 -7.18 -7.63 3.47
CA ILE A 54 -7.80 -8.90 3.12
C ILE A 54 -8.19 -8.83 1.64
N ARG A 55 -7.86 -9.88 0.90
CA ARG A 55 -8.27 -10.03 -0.50
C ARG A 55 -8.81 -11.42 -0.75
N GLY A 56 -9.74 -11.52 -1.69
CA GLY A 56 -10.37 -12.78 -2.04
C GLY A 56 -11.04 -12.70 -3.40
N GLY A 57 -11.45 -13.87 -3.90
CA GLY A 57 -12.20 -13.95 -5.14
C GLY A 57 -13.25 -15.04 -5.10
N ILE A 58 -14.35 -14.79 -5.79
CA ILE A 58 -15.41 -15.76 -6.01
C ILE A 58 -15.38 -16.09 -7.52
N PRO A 59 -14.92 -17.29 -7.90
CA PRO A 59 -15.10 -17.75 -9.27
C PRO A 59 -16.59 -18.06 -9.48
N ALA A 60 -17.27 -17.32 -10.37
CA ALA A 60 -18.60 -17.67 -10.84
C ALA A 60 -18.51 -18.25 -12.25
N LYS A 61 -19.50 -19.09 -12.61
CA LYS A 61 -19.53 -19.88 -13.86
C LYS A 61 -19.38 -19.04 -15.14
N TYR A 62 -19.74 -17.76 -15.09
CA TYR A 62 -19.74 -16.84 -16.23
C TYR A 62 -19.05 -15.50 -15.93
N ALA A 63 -18.46 -15.34 -14.73
CA ALA A 63 -17.76 -14.11 -14.33
C ALA A 63 -16.89 -14.37 -13.09
N GLY A 64 -15.68 -13.81 -13.05
CA GLY A 64 -14.85 -13.79 -11.84
C GLY A 64 -15.04 -12.49 -11.07
N PHE A 65 -15.26 -12.56 -9.75
CA PHE A 65 -15.24 -11.39 -8.88
C PHE A 65 -14.03 -11.47 -7.95
N SER A 66 -13.30 -10.37 -7.80
CA SER A 66 -12.24 -10.22 -6.81
C SER A 66 -12.44 -8.93 -6.03
N TYR A 67 -12.05 -8.96 -4.77
CA TYR A 67 -12.09 -7.80 -3.90
C TYR A 67 -10.84 -7.72 -3.03
N GLU A 68 -10.56 -6.51 -2.58
CA GLU A 68 -9.52 -6.18 -1.64
C GLU A 68 -10.00 -5.06 -0.72
N LEU A 69 -9.75 -5.20 0.57
CA LEU A 69 -9.96 -4.18 1.59
C LEU A 69 -8.65 -3.99 2.33
N PHE A 70 -8.19 -2.75 2.52
CA PHE A 70 -6.92 -2.48 3.18
C PHE A 70 -6.96 -1.26 4.08
N ALA A 71 -6.10 -1.27 5.10
CA ALA A 71 -5.81 -0.15 5.97
C ALA A 71 -4.30 0.01 6.09
N GLY A 72 -3.80 1.24 5.94
CA GLY A 72 -2.40 1.57 6.03
C GLY A 72 -2.14 2.74 6.97
N THR A 73 -0.94 2.77 7.54
CA THR A 73 -0.46 3.83 8.43
C THR A 73 0.96 4.21 8.06
N PRO A 74 1.33 5.51 8.08
CA PRO A 74 2.72 5.89 8.06
C PRO A 74 3.41 5.39 9.34
N ILE A 75 4.48 4.61 9.21
CA ILE A 75 5.40 4.28 10.33
C ILE A 75 6.37 5.45 10.53
N TYR A 76 6.89 6.01 9.44
CA TYR A 76 7.75 7.18 9.46
C TYR A 76 7.29 8.19 8.41
N LYS A 77 7.24 9.45 8.82
CA LYS A 77 7.08 10.60 7.94
C LYS A 77 7.92 11.77 8.41
N PRO A 78 8.41 12.65 7.51
CA PRO A 78 9.09 13.87 7.91
C PRO A 78 8.17 14.76 8.75
N SER A 79 8.77 15.54 9.66
CA SER A 79 8.04 16.56 10.42
C SER A 79 7.34 17.51 9.45
N GLY A 80 6.15 17.98 9.77
CA GLY A 80 5.38 18.87 8.89
C GLY A 80 4.83 18.22 7.61
N PHE A 81 5.13 16.95 7.31
CA PHE A 81 4.58 16.28 6.13
C PHE A 81 3.07 16.01 6.30
N PRO A 82 2.21 16.56 5.41
CA PRO A 82 0.77 16.40 5.50
C PRO A 82 0.38 14.99 5.05
N THR A 83 -0.03 14.16 5.99
CA THR A 83 -0.57 12.82 5.72
C THR A 83 -1.53 12.41 6.83
N SER A 84 -2.49 11.58 6.47
CA SER A 84 -3.42 10.96 7.41
C SER A 84 -2.70 9.99 8.36
N ARG A 85 -3.23 9.82 9.56
CA ARG A 85 -2.74 8.80 10.51
C ARG A 85 -3.10 7.39 10.06
N VAL A 86 -4.24 7.24 9.38
CA VAL A 86 -4.71 5.99 8.81
C VAL A 86 -5.30 6.30 7.44
N THR A 87 -4.99 5.46 6.46
CA THR A 87 -5.60 5.45 5.13
C THR A 87 -6.32 4.13 4.97
N VAL A 88 -7.59 4.16 4.59
CA VAL A 88 -8.34 2.95 4.24
C VAL A 88 -8.73 2.98 2.77
N GLY A 89 -8.82 1.82 2.16
CA GLY A 89 -9.21 1.69 0.76
C GLY A 89 -9.83 0.34 0.45
N PHE A 90 -10.50 0.28 -0.68
CA PHE A 90 -11.07 -0.94 -1.20
C PHE A 90 -10.94 -0.96 -2.72
N GLN A 91 -10.87 -2.17 -3.27
CA GLN A 91 -10.91 -2.42 -4.71
C GLN A 91 -11.82 -3.60 -4.99
N VAL A 92 -12.62 -3.50 -6.04
CA VAL A 92 -13.45 -4.60 -6.55
C VAL A 92 -13.21 -4.69 -8.05
N THR A 93 -13.05 -5.91 -8.57
CA THR A 93 -12.84 -6.14 -9.99
C THR A 93 -13.70 -7.31 -10.44
N ALA A 94 -14.43 -7.11 -11.53
CA ALA A 94 -15.22 -8.13 -12.20
C ALA A 94 -14.63 -8.40 -13.58
N GLN A 95 -14.43 -9.68 -13.91
CA GLN A 95 -13.99 -10.12 -15.23
C GLN A 95 -15.07 -11.00 -15.84
N LEU A 96 -15.62 -10.55 -16.98
CA LEU A 96 -16.67 -11.23 -17.75
C LEU A 96 -16.05 -12.18 -18.78
#